data_AF-A0A8D8K1H7-F1
#
_entry.id   AF-A0A8D8K1H7-F1
#
_cell.length_a   1.000
_cell.length_b   1.000
_cell.length_c   1.000
_cell.angle_alpha   90.00
_cell.angle_beta   90.00
_cell.angle_gamma   90.00
#
_symmetry.space_group_name_H-M   'P 1'
#
loop_
_entity.id
_entity.type
_entity.pdbx_description
1 polymer ?
#
loop_
_entity_poly.entity_id
_entity_poly.type
_entity_poly.pdbx_seq_one_letter_code
_entity_poly.pdbx_strand_id
1 'polypeptide(L)'
;QFSVVTSQIAGHDDFVQAVREQVAAMDHFKFTILNSIIVSRPINLVELVNSEARVMLLYCTKDEAVDILKAAEELHITGENYVWVVTQSVIENMQAPTQFPMGMLGVHFDTSSGALLNEISNAIRVYAYGVEYYLSDPKNT
;
A
#
# COMPACT_ATOMS: atom_id res chain seq x y z
N GLN A 1 0.29 17.78 -4.24
CA GLN A 1 -0.93 17.44 -3.47
C GLN A 1 -1.47 16.14 -4.05
N PHE A 2 -2.00 15.25 -3.23
CA PHE A 2 -2.44 13.91 -3.67
C PHE A 2 -3.58 13.41 -2.79
N SER A 3 -4.29 12.40 -3.25
CA SER A 3 -5.32 11.71 -2.46
C SER A 3 -4.89 10.31 -2.12
N VAL A 4 -5.24 9.85 -0.92
CA VAL A 4 -5.05 8.48 -0.49
C VAL A 4 -6.35 7.72 -0.71
N VAL A 5 -6.26 6.57 -1.36
CA VAL A 5 -7.39 5.71 -1.70
C VAL A 5 -7.06 4.33 -1.17
N THR A 6 -7.94 3.76 -0.33
CA THR A 6 -7.74 2.42 0.19
C THR A 6 -8.99 1.57 0.00
N SER A 7 -8.84 0.25 -0.08
CA SER A 7 -9.97 -0.66 0.18
C SER A 7 -10.13 -0.90 1.69
N GLN A 8 -11.00 -1.85 2.06
CA GLN A 8 -11.08 -2.36 3.44
C GLN A 8 -10.07 -3.50 3.72
N ILE A 9 -9.00 -3.60 2.93
CA ILE A 9 -7.91 -4.55 3.18
C ILE A 9 -7.31 -4.35 4.58
N ALA A 10 -6.88 -5.43 5.22
CA ALA A 10 -6.16 -5.36 6.50
C ALA A 10 -4.96 -4.39 6.42
N GLY A 11 -4.79 -3.55 7.45
CA GLY A 11 -3.71 -2.57 7.53
C GLY A 11 -3.99 -1.25 6.79
N HIS A 12 -5.19 -1.04 6.22
CA HIS A 12 -5.48 0.22 5.50
C HIS A 12 -5.41 1.46 6.41
N ASP A 13 -5.85 1.37 7.67
CA ASP A 13 -5.79 2.49 8.62
C ASP A 13 -4.34 2.82 9.00
N ASP A 14 -3.53 1.80 9.27
CA ASP A 14 -2.10 1.94 9.56
C ASP A 14 -1.36 2.58 8.36
N PHE A 15 -1.72 2.17 7.14
CA PHE A 15 -1.17 2.75 5.92
C PHE A 15 -1.49 4.24 5.80
N VAL A 16 -2.77 4.64 5.97
CA VAL A 16 -3.18 6.05 5.92
C VAL A 16 -2.46 6.86 6.99
N GLN A 17 -2.32 6.31 8.19
CA GLN A 17 -1.63 6.96 9.30
C GLN A 17 -0.14 7.16 8.99
N ALA A 18 0.55 6.12 8.52
CA ALA A 18 1.97 6.18 8.15
C ALA A 18 2.22 7.22 7.05
N VAL A 19 1.33 7.33 6.06
CA VAL A 19 1.42 8.35 5.01
C VAL A 19 1.28 9.76 5.59
N ARG A 20 0.35 9.98 6.53
CA ARG A 20 0.18 11.28 7.20
C ARG A 20 1.42 11.68 8.00
N GLU A 21 1.97 10.75 8.76
CA GLU A 21 3.19 10.96 9.55
C GLU A 21 4.38 11.29 8.64
N GLN A 22 4.55 10.55 7.55
CA GLN A 22 5.62 10.80 6.60
C GLN A 22 5.50 12.17 5.93
N VAL A 23 4.29 12.59 5.55
CA VAL A 23 4.03 13.92 5.00
C VAL A 23 4.33 15.02 6.02
N ALA A 24 4.04 14.80 7.31
CA ALA A 24 4.33 15.75 8.38
C ALA A 24 5.84 15.85 8.69
N ALA A 25 6.59 14.75 8.54
CA ALA A 25 8.04 14.71 8.79
C ALA A 25 8.90 15.28 7.64
N MET A 26 8.33 15.43 6.43
CA MET A 26 9.05 15.96 5.27
C MET A 26 9.12 17.49 5.30
N ASP A 27 10.21 18.04 5.86
CA ASP A 27 10.43 19.50 5.89
C ASP A 27 10.81 20.11 4.52
N HIS A 28 11.39 19.31 3.62
CA HIS A 28 11.92 19.79 2.35
C HIS A 28 10.89 19.86 1.21
N PHE A 29 9.83 19.06 1.28
CA PHE A 29 8.79 18.98 0.26
C PHE A 29 7.42 19.14 0.88
N LYS A 30 6.68 20.17 0.46
CA LYS A 30 5.30 20.40 0.91
C LYS A 30 4.34 19.46 0.18
N PHE A 31 4.26 18.23 0.67
CA PHE A 31 3.19 17.32 0.31
C PHE A 31 1.90 17.71 1.07
N THR A 32 0.76 17.52 0.44
CA THR A 32 -0.56 17.79 1.05
C THR A 32 -1.51 16.71 0.61
N ILE A 33 -2.14 16.06 1.59
CA ILE A 33 -3.18 15.08 1.37
C ILE A 33 -4.49 15.84 1.23
N LEU A 34 -5.13 15.74 0.06
CA LEU A 34 -6.41 16.40 -0.22
C LEU A 34 -7.56 15.60 0.38
N ASN A 35 -7.64 14.30 0.03
CA ASN A 35 -8.67 13.40 0.52
C ASN A 35 -8.06 12.06 0.93
N SER A 36 -8.76 11.37 1.82
CA SER A 36 -8.46 10.00 2.25
C SER A 36 -9.75 9.20 2.16
N ILE A 37 -9.87 8.34 1.15
CA ILE A 37 -11.13 7.68 0.78
C ILE A 37 -10.98 6.18 0.93
N ILE A 38 -11.92 5.59 1.66
CA ILE A 38 -12.07 4.13 1.75
C ILE A 38 -13.11 3.70 0.73
N VAL A 39 -12.70 2.91 -0.25
CA VAL A 39 -13.53 2.42 -1.34
C VAL A 39 -14.16 1.10 -0.93
N SER A 40 -15.42 1.16 -0.53
CA SER A 40 -16.26 -0.03 -0.30
C SER A 40 -17.24 -0.24 -1.46
N ARG A 41 -17.55 0.83 -2.19
CA ARG A 41 -18.42 0.85 -3.37
C ARG A 41 -17.89 1.86 -4.40
N PRO A 42 -18.11 1.66 -5.70
CA PRO A 42 -17.67 2.58 -6.76
C PRO A 42 -18.06 4.05 -6.53
N ILE A 43 -19.22 4.30 -5.93
CA ILE A 43 -19.71 5.65 -5.61
C ILE A 43 -18.76 6.45 -4.71
N ASN A 44 -17.92 5.79 -3.91
CA ASN A 44 -16.95 6.47 -3.06
C ASN A 44 -15.90 7.24 -3.88
N LEU A 45 -15.62 6.82 -5.12
CA LEU A 45 -14.66 7.48 -6.01
C LEU A 45 -15.17 8.83 -6.54
N VAL A 46 -16.47 9.14 -6.44
CA VAL A 46 -17.02 10.44 -6.85
C VAL A 46 -16.41 11.58 -6.02
N GLU A 47 -16.00 11.32 -4.78
CA GLU A 47 -15.31 12.30 -3.97
C GLU A 47 -13.94 12.69 -4.58
N LEU A 48 -13.24 11.75 -5.25
CA LEU A 48 -12.01 12.05 -5.99
C LEU A 48 -12.28 12.94 -7.21
N VAL A 49 -13.38 12.71 -7.92
CA VAL A 49 -13.77 13.51 -9.09
C VAL A 49 -14.00 14.98 -8.72
N ASN A 50 -14.57 15.21 -7.54
CA ASN A 50 -14.80 16.57 -7.02
C ASN A 50 -13.54 17.18 -6.39
N SER A 51 -12.47 16.40 -6.19
CA SER A 51 -11.19 16.87 -5.64
C SER A 51 -10.27 17.40 -6.75
N GLU A 52 -9.36 18.30 -6.42
CA GLU A 52 -8.31 18.75 -7.34
C GLU A 52 -7.14 17.76 -7.44
N ALA A 53 -7.28 16.55 -6.88
CA ALA A 53 -6.21 15.58 -6.83
C ALA A 53 -5.92 14.99 -8.22
N ARG A 54 -4.67 15.13 -8.67
CA ARG A 54 -4.14 14.52 -9.89
C ARG A 54 -3.30 13.27 -9.64
N VAL A 55 -2.95 13.03 -8.38
CA VAL A 55 -2.15 11.88 -7.95
C VAL A 55 -2.95 11.11 -6.91
N MET A 56 -3.12 9.82 -7.14
CA MET A 56 -3.87 8.92 -6.27
C MET A 56 -2.94 7.81 -5.78
N LEU A 57 -2.80 7.69 -4.46
CA LEU A 57 -2.07 6.62 -3.81
C LEU A 57 -3.05 5.52 -3.42
N LEU A 58 -2.99 4.37 -4.10
CA LEU A 58 -3.93 3.27 -3.95
C LEU A 58 -3.32 2.11 -3.14
N TYR A 59 -3.98 1.75 -2.04
CA TYR A 59 -3.67 0.59 -1.21
C TYR A 59 -4.87 -0.36 -1.14
N CYS A 60 -4.78 -1.48 -1.85
CA CYS A 60 -5.83 -2.50 -1.91
C CYS A 60 -5.23 -3.85 -2.34
N THR A 61 -6.06 -4.89 -2.35
CA THR A 61 -5.72 -6.16 -3.01
C THR A 61 -5.78 -6.02 -4.53
N LYS A 62 -5.16 -6.96 -5.24
CA LYS A 62 -5.20 -7.01 -6.71
C LYS A 62 -6.63 -7.07 -7.26
N ASP A 63 -7.49 -7.92 -6.71
CA ASP A 63 -8.86 -8.08 -7.19
C ASP A 63 -9.68 -6.80 -6.99
N GLU A 64 -9.55 -6.18 -5.82
CA GLU A 64 -10.19 -4.88 -5.56
C GLU A 64 -9.65 -3.77 -6.46
N ALA A 65 -8.35 -3.79 -6.79
CA ALA A 65 -7.75 -2.81 -7.69
C ALA A 65 -8.39 -2.86 -9.09
N VAL A 66 -8.73 -4.05 -9.60
CA VAL A 66 -9.40 -4.19 -10.89
C VAL A 66 -10.75 -3.48 -10.88
N ASP A 67 -11.56 -3.69 -9.85
CA ASP A 67 -12.88 -3.06 -9.72
C ASP A 67 -12.78 -1.55 -9.49
N ILE A 68 -11.84 -1.11 -8.65
CA ILE A 68 -11.59 0.32 -8.36
C ILE A 68 -11.13 1.04 -9.62
N LEU A 69 -10.15 0.50 -10.35
CA LEU A 69 -9.59 1.14 -11.54
C LEU A 69 -10.58 1.13 -12.71
N LYS A 70 -11.43 0.11 -12.81
CA LYS A 70 -12.53 0.10 -13.78
C LYS A 70 -13.55 1.20 -13.49
N ALA A 71 -13.97 1.35 -12.23
CA ALA A 71 -14.85 2.45 -11.85
C ALA A 71 -14.19 3.82 -12.03
N ALA A 72 -12.89 3.91 -11.77
CA ALA A 72 -12.10 5.11 -12.01
C ALA A 72 -12.03 5.48 -13.51
N GLU A 73 -11.98 4.48 -14.40
CA GLU A 73 -12.04 4.67 -15.85
C GLU A 73 -13.39 5.22 -16.30
N GLU A 74 -14.49 4.68 -15.78
CA GLU A 74 -15.85 5.17 -16.03
C GLU A 74 -16.05 6.61 -15.53
N LEU A 75 -15.31 7.01 -14.48
CA LEU A 75 -15.30 8.37 -13.92
C LEU A 75 -14.26 9.30 -14.58
N HIS A 76 -13.55 8.83 -15.61
CA HIS A 76 -12.51 9.58 -16.31
C HIS A 76 -11.36 10.10 -15.43
N ILE A 77 -11.09 9.43 -14.30
CA ILE A 77 -9.99 9.76 -13.40
C ILE A 77 -8.76 8.86 -13.61
N THR A 78 -8.67 8.20 -14.76
CA THR A 78 -7.54 7.34 -15.19
C THR A 78 -6.85 7.82 -16.47
N GLY A 79 -7.29 8.94 -17.04
CA GLY A 79 -6.70 9.52 -18.24
C GLY A 79 -5.35 10.20 -18.00
N GLU A 80 -4.80 10.81 -19.05
CA GLU A 80 -3.43 11.38 -19.10
C GLU A 80 -3.12 12.43 -18.02
N ASN A 81 -4.14 13.05 -17.45
CA ASN A 81 -4.00 14.07 -16.40
C ASN A 81 -3.95 13.49 -14.98
N TYR A 82 -4.03 12.16 -14.84
CA TYR A 82 -4.07 11.48 -13.55
C TYR A 82 -2.98 10.43 -13.45
N VAL A 83 -2.37 10.34 -12.28
CA VAL A 83 -1.34 9.35 -11.96
C VAL A 83 -1.83 8.49 -10.80
N TRP A 84 -1.90 7.19 -11.05
CA TRP A 84 -2.20 6.19 -10.03
C TRP A 84 -0.92 5.53 -9.55
N VAL A 85 -0.61 5.70 -8.26
CA VAL A 85 0.51 5.04 -7.59
C VAL A 85 -0.06 3.89 -6.77
N VAL A 86 0.29 2.66 -7.13
CA VAL A 86 -0.25 1.45 -6.48
C VAL A 86 0.82 0.73 -5.67
N THR A 87 0.44 0.16 -4.53
CA THR A 87 1.35 -0.65 -3.71
C THR A 87 1.57 -2.05 -4.28
N GLN A 88 2.62 -2.74 -3.82
CA GLN A 88 2.97 -4.09 -4.26
C GLN A 88 1.85 -5.13 -4.10
N SER A 89 0.93 -4.96 -3.14
CA SER A 89 -0.26 -5.81 -2.97
C SER A 89 -1.17 -5.85 -4.20
N VAL A 90 -1.06 -4.85 -5.09
CA VAL A 90 -1.77 -4.78 -6.37
C VAL A 90 -0.97 -5.46 -7.50
N ILE A 91 0.34 -5.56 -7.36
CA ILE A 91 1.32 -6.01 -8.36
C ILE A 91 1.93 -7.35 -7.94
N GLU A 92 1.09 -8.33 -7.62
CA GLU A 92 1.58 -9.63 -7.14
C GLU A 92 2.33 -10.44 -8.22
N ASN A 93 2.01 -10.24 -9.50
CA ASN A 93 2.67 -10.89 -10.63
C ASN A 93 2.82 -9.87 -11.75
N MET A 94 4.00 -9.78 -12.39
CA MET A 94 4.39 -8.76 -13.40
C MET A 94 3.51 -8.71 -14.67
N GLN A 95 2.37 -9.41 -14.71
CA GLN A 95 1.34 -9.28 -15.73
C GLN A 95 0.29 -8.28 -15.23
N ALA A 96 0.38 -7.05 -15.73
CA ALA A 96 -0.64 -6.04 -15.51
C ALA A 96 -1.97 -6.47 -16.17
N PRO A 97 -3.11 -6.46 -15.44
CA PRO A 97 -4.43 -6.59 -16.03
C PRO A 97 -4.68 -5.52 -17.09
N THR A 98 -5.50 -5.82 -18.10
CA THR A 98 -5.84 -4.87 -19.18
C THR A 98 -6.57 -3.63 -18.69
N GLN A 99 -7.14 -3.67 -17.49
CA GLN A 99 -7.87 -2.57 -16.84
C GLN A 99 -6.94 -1.55 -16.19
N PHE A 100 -5.63 -1.74 -16.26
CA PHE A 100 -4.65 -0.88 -15.62
C PHE A 100 -4.36 0.33 -16.52
N PRO A 101 -4.59 1.57 -16.06
CA PRO A 101 -4.35 2.74 -16.89
C PRO A 101 -2.90 2.92 -17.32
N MET A 102 -2.73 3.49 -18.51
CA MET A 102 -1.42 3.94 -18.97
C MET A 102 -0.90 5.04 -18.05
N GLY A 103 0.36 4.92 -17.62
CA GLY A 103 0.98 5.86 -16.68
C GLY A 103 0.83 5.49 -15.20
N MET A 104 0.26 4.33 -14.88
CA MET A 104 0.27 3.80 -13.51
C MET A 104 1.69 3.51 -13.03
N LEU A 105 2.00 3.96 -11.82
CA LEU A 105 3.26 3.72 -11.15
C LEU A 105 3.09 2.66 -10.08
N GLY A 106 3.79 1.54 -10.26
CA GLY A 106 3.83 0.48 -9.29
C GLY A 106 4.99 0.60 -8.32
N VAL A 107 4.71 0.63 -7.02
CA VAL A 107 5.75 0.53 -5.99
C VAL A 107 5.95 -0.94 -5.64
N HIS A 108 7.06 -1.51 -6.10
CA HIS A 108 7.51 -2.84 -5.70
C HIS A 108 8.58 -2.69 -4.63
N PHE A 109 8.37 -3.30 -3.46
CA PHE A 109 9.44 -3.52 -2.51
C PHE A 109 10.18 -4.77 -2.97
N ASP A 110 11.43 -4.58 -3.36
CA ASP A 110 12.30 -5.69 -3.74
C ASP A 110 12.44 -6.63 -2.53
N THR A 111 11.69 -7.72 -2.55
CA THR A 111 11.81 -8.84 -1.59
C THR A 111 12.77 -9.90 -2.14
N SER A 112 13.73 -9.52 -3.00
CA SER A 112 14.73 -10.45 -3.49
C SER A 112 15.35 -11.21 -2.32
N SER A 113 15.52 -12.52 -2.53
CA SER A 113 15.60 -13.58 -1.52
C SER A 113 16.58 -13.38 -0.35
N GLY A 114 17.47 -12.39 -0.42
CA GLY A 114 18.33 -11.98 0.69
C GLY A 114 17.60 -11.38 1.89
N ALA A 115 16.52 -10.59 1.68
CA ALA A 115 15.74 -10.03 2.79
C ALA A 115 14.90 -11.11 3.50
N LEU A 116 14.30 -12.02 2.73
CA LEU A 116 13.53 -13.15 3.27
C LEU A 116 14.42 -14.15 4.04
N LEU A 117 15.63 -14.43 3.54
CA LEU A 117 16.60 -15.27 4.25
C LEU A 117 17.03 -14.64 5.58
N ASN A 118 17.20 -13.32 5.63
CA ASN A 118 17.51 -12.61 6.87
C ASN A 118 16.35 -12.66 7.87
N GLU A 119 15.10 -12.48 7.42
CA GLU A 119 13.93 -12.60 8.31
C GLU A 119 13.76 -14.02 8.86
N ILE A 120 13.94 -15.05 8.03
CA ILE A 120 13.93 -16.45 8.49
C ILE A 120 15.09 -16.72 9.46
N SER A 121 16.29 -16.21 9.17
CA SER A 121 17.45 -16.35 10.05
C SER A 121 17.23 -15.66 11.39
N ASN A 122 16.63 -14.47 11.40
CA ASN A 122 16.28 -13.73 12.61
C ASN A 122 15.22 -14.48 13.43
N ALA A 123 14.16 -14.98 12.79
CA ALA A 123 13.12 -15.76 13.46
C ALA A 123 13.68 -17.04 14.12
N ILE A 124 14.54 -17.77 13.40
CA ILE A 124 15.22 -18.97 13.93
C ILE A 124 16.15 -18.59 15.10
N ARG A 125 16.86 -17.47 15.00
CA ARG A 125 17.77 -17.00 16.05
C ARG A 125 17.01 -16.61 17.32
N VAL A 126 15.87 -15.93 17.21
CA VAL A 126 15.01 -15.59 18.35
C VAL A 126 14.47 -16.85 19.03
N TYR A 127 14.03 -17.84 18.24
CA TYR A 127 13.59 -19.13 18.78
C TYR A 127 14.72 -19.88 19.50
N ALA A 128 15.92 -19.93 18.90
CA ALA A 128 17.08 -20.58 19.50
C ALA A 128 17.49 -19.93 20.83
N TYR A 129 17.52 -18.59 20.90
CA TYR A 129 17.75 -17.89 22.16
C TYR A 129 16.67 -18.15 23.20
N GLY A 130 15.40 -18.26 22.78
CA GLY A 130 14.31 -18.63 23.69
C GLY A 130 14.48 -20.02 24.30
N VAL A 131 14.93 -21.00 23.50
CA VAL A 131 15.19 -22.37 23.97
C VAL A 131 16.43 -22.43 24.86
N GLU A 132 17.50 -21.72 24.50
CA GLU A 132 18.73 -21.65 25.30
C GLU A 132 18.46 -20.98 26.66
N TYR A 133 17.67 -19.90 26.66
CA TYR A 133 17.21 -19.24 27.89
C TYR A 133 16.35 -20.18 28.74
N TYR A 134 15.46 -20.96 28.12
CA TYR A 134 14.64 -21.94 28.83
C TYR A 134 15.46 -23.04 29.50
N LEU A 135 16.47 -23.57 28.80
CA LEU A 135 17.36 -24.63 29.31
C LEU A 135 18.38 -24.14 30.35
N SER A 136 18.73 -22.86 30.31
CA SER A 136 19.67 -22.24 31.25
C SER A 136 18.99 -21.67 32.51
N ASP A 137 17.66 -21.60 32.55
CA ASP A 137 16.92 -21.24 33.76
C ASP A 137 16.92 -22.42 34.75
N PRO A 138 17.54 -22.28 35.95
CA PRO A 138 17.58 -23.32 36.98
C PRO A 138 16.19 -23.71 37.52
N LYS A 139 15.14 -22.94 37.22
CA LYS A 139 13.76 -23.27 37.58
C LYS A 139 13.11 -24.30 36.66
N ASN A 140 13.69 -24.53 35.48
CA ASN A 140 13.19 -25.46 34.47
C ASN A 140 13.98 -26.79 34.42
N THR A 141 14.96 -26.97 35.31
CA THR A 141 15.67 -28.23 35.55
C THR A 141 15.23 -28.83 36.89
#